data_AF-A0A1R1XYG0-F1
#
_entry.id   AF-A0A1R1XYG0-F1
#
_cell.length_a   1.000
_cell.length_b   1.000
_cell.length_c   1.000
_cell.angle_alpha   90.00
_cell.angle_beta   90.00
_cell.angle_gamma   90.00
#
_symmetry.space_group_name_H-M   'P 1'
#
loop_
_entity.id
_entity.type
_entity.pdbx_description
1 polymer ?
#
loop_
_entity_poly.entity_id
_entity_poly.type
_entity_poly.pdbx_seq_one_letter_code
_entity_poly.pdbx_strand_id
1 'polypeptide(L)'
;MKPKKPNSAVRKVAKVRLTNGKSIIAYIPGEGHNLQEHSVVLVRGGRVPDLPGVMYHLVRGSLDFQGVVGRAKSRSKYGAPKPKK
;
A
#
# COMPACT_ATOMS: atom_id res chain seq x y z
N MET A 1 -12.41 0.77 -0.28
CA MET A 1 -13.08 0.26 -1.51
C MET A 1 -13.58 -1.17 -1.25
N LYS A 2 -14.84 -1.47 -1.60
CA LYS A 2 -15.41 -2.82 -1.44
C LYS A 2 -14.90 -3.74 -2.57
N PRO A 3 -14.49 -4.98 -2.26
CA PRO A 3 -14.04 -5.95 -3.26
C PRO A 3 -15.20 -6.52 -4.09
N LYS A 4 -14.86 -7.22 -5.17
CA LYS A 4 -15.82 -8.05 -5.91
C LYS A 4 -16.31 -9.19 -5.01
N LYS A 5 -17.58 -9.56 -5.15
CA LYS A 5 -18.10 -10.84 -4.62
C LYS A 5 -17.22 -11.98 -5.16
N PRO A 6 -16.86 -13.02 -4.38
CA PRO A 6 -17.45 -13.48 -3.11
C PRO A 6 -16.86 -12.85 -1.84
N ASN A 7 -15.76 -12.12 -1.97
CA ASN A 7 -15.00 -11.63 -0.83
C ASN A 7 -15.68 -10.40 -0.18
N SER A 8 -15.52 -10.25 1.13
CA SER A 8 -15.97 -9.07 1.87
C SER A 8 -14.82 -8.53 2.72
N ALA A 9 -14.55 -7.23 2.60
CA ALA A 9 -13.58 -6.50 3.41
C ALA A 9 -13.66 -5.00 3.06
N VAL A 10 -13.17 -4.14 3.96
CA VAL A 10 -12.86 -2.75 3.62
C VAL A 10 -11.41 -2.67 3.19
N ARG A 11 -11.16 -2.67 1.88
CA ARG A 11 -9.79 -2.53 1.35
C ARG A 11 -9.35 -1.07 1.40
N LYS A 12 -8.15 -0.84 1.96
CA LYS A 12 -7.50 0.48 2.03
C LYS A 12 -6.79 0.75 0.70
N VAL A 13 -7.16 1.84 0.05
CA VAL A 13 -6.63 2.28 -1.25
C VAL A 13 -6.34 3.78 -1.19
N ALA A 14 -5.38 4.24 -1.97
CA ALA A 14 -5.06 5.65 -2.12
C ALA A 14 -5.13 6.06 -3.59
N LYS A 15 -5.62 7.28 -3.85
CA LYS A 15 -5.46 7.92 -5.16
C LYS A 15 -4.12 8.64 -5.16
N VAL A 16 -3.28 8.34 -6.14
CA VAL A 16 -1.91 8.86 -6.23
C VAL A 16 -1.74 9.56 -7.56
N ARG A 17 -1.18 10.77 -7.53
CA ARG A 17 -0.73 11.46 -8.74
C ARG A 17 0.73 11.10 -8.97
N LEU A 18 1.01 10.46 -10.09
CA LEU A 18 2.38 10.14 -10.50
C LEU A 18 3.10 11.40 -10.99
N THR A 19 4.42 11.32 -11.03
CA THR A 19 5.28 12.38 -11.60
C THR A 19 4.99 12.64 -13.07
N ASN A 20 4.50 11.63 -13.80
CA ASN A 20 4.08 11.75 -15.20
C ASN A 20 2.68 12.40 -15.39
N GLY A 21 2.09 12.96 -14.33
CA GLY A 21 0.79 13.65 -14.36
C GLY A 21 -0.43 12.74 -14.32
N LYS A 22 -0.28 11.42 -14.48
CA LYS A 22 -1.41 10.47 -14.43
C LYS A 22 -1.85 10.23 -12.99
N SER A 23 -3.17 10.21 -12.80
CA SER A 23 -3.78 9.80 -11.54
C SER A 23 -4.10 8.32 -11.57
N ILE A 24 -3.62 7.58 -10.58
CA ILE A 24 -3.85 6.15 -10.43
C ILE A 24 -4.44 5.83 -9.07
N ILE A 25 -5.05 4.65 -8.95
CA ILE A 25 -5.49 4.09 -7.67
C ILE A 25 -4.51 2.98 -7.28
N ALA A 26 -3.88 3.13 -6.12
CA ALA A 26 -2.92 2.19 -5.59
C ALA A 26 -3.43 1.54 -4.30
N TYR A 27 -3.11 0.26 -4.13
CA TYR A 27 -3.43 -0.49 -2.92
C TYR A 27 -2.39 -0.26 -1.81
N ILE A 28 -2.87 -0.10 -0.58
CA ILE A 28 -2.03 0.07 0.61
C ILE A 28 -1.83 -1.31 1.26
N PRO A 29 -0.63 -1.90 1.24
CA PRO A 29 -0.39 -3.22 1.83
C PRO A 29 -0.11 -3.17 3.33
N GLY A 30 -0.57 -4.21 4.02
CA GLY A 30 -0.31 -4.46 5.43
C GLY A 30 -1.42 -3.96 6.35
N GLU A 31 -1.20 -4.12 7.65
CA GLU A 31 -2.11 -3.68 8.71
C GLU A 31 -1.80 -2.21 9.07
N GLY A 32 -2.84 -1.38 9.19
CA GLY A 32 -2.68 0.06 9.40
C GLY A 32 -1.99 0.80 8.25
N HIS A 33 -1.95 2.14 8.30
CA HIS A 33 -1.04 3.00 7.52
C HIS A 33 -0.98 4.38 8.18
N ASN A 34 0.10 5.11 7.92
CA ASN A 34 0.32 6.47 8.42
C ASN A 34 0.18 7.55 7.31
N LEU A 35 -0.27 7.18 6.11
CA LEU A 35 -0.36 8.11 4.98
C LEU A 35 -1.44 9.17 5.22
N GLN A 36 -1.09 10.41 4.92
CA GLN A 36 -1.98 11.57 4.94
C GLN A 36 -2.12 12.13 3.52
N GLU A 37 -2.92 13.19 3.39
CA GLU A 37 -2.94 13.97 2.15
C GLU A 37 -1.55 14.57 1.90
N HIS A 38 -1.15 14.67 0.62
CA HIS A 38 0.16 15.17 0.16
C HIS A 38 1.41 14.36 0.53
N SER A 39 1.29 13.22 1.23
CA SER A 39 2.44 12.35 1.46
C SER A 39 3.04 11.81 0.15
N VAL A 40 4.37 11.78 0.05
CA VAL A 40 5.09 11.25 -1.10
C VAL A 40 5.27 9.75 -0.93
N VAL A 41 4.84 8.99 -1.94
CA VAL A 41 4.83 7.52 -1.90
C VAL A 41 5.48 6.92 -3.12
N LEU A 42 6.14 5.78 -2.93
CA LEU A 42 6.67 4.98 -4.02
C LEU A 42 5.62 3.95 -4.47
N VAL A 43 5.38 3.89 -5.77
CA VAL A 43 4.42 2.97 -6.39
C VAL A 43 5.15 1.85 -7.11
N ARG A 44 4.65 0.62 -6.99
CA ARG A 44 5.07 -0.53 -7.81
C ARG A 44 3.89 -1.14 -8.57
N GLY A 45 4.20 -1.80 -9.68
CA GLY A 45 3.22 -2.61 -10.41
C GLY A 45 2.75 -3.81 -9.59
N GLY A 46 1.46 -4.11 -9.66
CA GLY A 46 0.87 -5.31 -9.06
C GLY A 46 -0.64 -5.21 -9.01
N ARG A 47 -1.32 -6.17 -9.63
CA ARG A 47 -2.78 -6.20 -9.65
C ARG A 47 -3.31 -6.82 -8.36
N VAL A 48 -4.29 -6.16 -7.74
CA VAL A 48 -5.12 -6.76 -6.69
C VAL A 48 -6.33 -7.40 -7.38
N PRO A 49 -6.44 -8.75 -7.44
CA PRO A 49 -7.52 -9.40 -8.18
C PRO A 49 -8.91 -9.03 -7.66
N ASP A 50 -9.02 -8.78 -6.35
CA ASP A 50 -10.27 -8.46 -5.66
C ASP A 50 -10.88 -7.11 -6.06
N LEU A 51 -10.06 -6.15 -6.50
CA LEU A 51 -10.47 -4.77 -6.70
C LEU A 51 -10.43 -4.41 -8.20
N PRO A 52 -11.56 -4.01 -8.81
CA PRO A 52 -11.53 -3.51 -10.18
C PRO A 52 -10.74 -2.20 -10.26
N GLY A 53 -9.90 -2.04 -11.28
CA GLY A 53 -9.15 -0.80 -11.53
C GLY A 53 -7.95 -0.53 -10.61
N VAL A 54 -7.63 -1.44 -9.67
CA VAL A 54 -6.46 -1.30 -8.78
C VAL A 54 -5.34 -2.22 -9.27
N MET A 55 -4.43 -1.63 -10.05
CA MET A 55 -3.32 -2.34 -10.72
C MET A 55 -1.94 -2.04 -10.13
N TYR A 56 -1.90 -1.25 -9.05
CA TYR A 56 -0.68 -0.80 -8.42
C TYR A 56 -0.72 -1.01 -6.91
N HIS A 57 0.46 -1.19 -6.32
CA HIS A 57 0.66 -1.23 -4.87
C HIS A 57 1.61 -0.12 -4.43
N LEU A 58 1.39 0.39 -3.23
CA LEU A 58 2.39 1.21 -2.55
C LEU A 58 3.49 0.36 -1.96
N VAL A 59 4.73 0.83 -2.05
CA VAL A 59 5.91 0.21 -1.44
C VAL A 59 6.07 0.76 -0.03
N ARG A 60 6.00 -0.13 0.95
CA ARG A 60 6.22 0.18 2.37
C ARG A 60 7.69 0.40 2.67
N GLY A 61 7.98 1.27 3.64
CA GLY A 61 9.33 1.55 4.13
C GLY A 61 10.17 2.42 3.19
N SER A 62 9.52 3.17 2.30
CA SER A 62 10.16 4.06 1.34
C SER A 62 9.46 5.41 1.32
N LEU A 63 10.22 6.50 1.18
CA LEU A 63 9.73 7.87 1.28
C LEU A 63 8.92 8.08 2.57
N ASP A 64 7.77 8.74 2.51
CA ASP A 64 6.95 9.02 3.69
C ASP A 64 6.14 7.80 4.18
N PHE A 65 6.13 6.71 3.40
CA PHE A 65 5.35 5.53 3.75
C PHE A 65 6.11 4.61 4.72
N GLN A 66 5.84 4.79 6.01
CA GLN A 66 6.44 3.99 7.07
C GLN A 66 6.09 2.49 6.98
N GLY A 67 6.92 1.65 7.60
CA GLY A 67 6.69 0.20 7.70
C GLY A 67 5.48 -0.19 8.55
N VAL A 68 5.10 -1.46 8.50
CA VAL A 68 4.08 -2.02 9.41
C VAL A 68 4.69 -2.24 10.79
N VAL A 69 4.08 -1.68 11.83
CA VAL A 69 4.51 -1.81 13.23
C VAL A 69 4.34 -3.25 13.72
N GLY A 70 5.27 -3.75 14.53
CA GLY A 70 5.17 -5.08 15.15
C GLY A 70 5.32 -6.28 14.21
N ARG A 71 5.66 -6.05 12.93
CA ARG A 71 5.77 -7.12 11.94
C ARG A 71 7.05 -7.95 12.15
N ALA A 72 6.92 -9.17 12.69
CA ALA A 72 8.05 -10.09 12.86
C ALA A 72 8.40 -10.91 11.60
N LYS A 73 7.39 -11.27 10.77
CA LYS A 73 7.53 -12.13 9.57
C LYS A 73 7.33 -11.34 8.27
N SER A 74 8.00 -11.77 7.19
CA SER A 74 7.95 -11.14 5.84
C SER A 74 8.26 -9.64 5.84
N ARG A 75 9.21 -9.23 6.70
CA ARG A 75 9.55 -7.83 6.98
C ARG A 75 9.91 -7.00 5.75
N SER A 76 10.68 -7.58 4.83
CA SER A 76 11.14 -6.93 3.59
C SER A 76 9.98 -6.46 2.71
N LYS A 77 8.83 -7.16 2.74
CA LYS A 77 7.65 -6.78 1.95
C LYS A 77 6.88 -5.59 2.55
N TYR A 78 6.98 -5.39 3.86
CA TYR A 78 6.19 -4.42 4.62
C TYR A 78 7.04 -3.32 5.27
N GLY A 79 8.30 -3.18 4.87
CA GLY A 79 9.18 -2.10 5.34
C GLY A 79 9.50 -2.16 6.83
N ALA A 80 9.39 -3.33 7.47
CA ALA A 80 9.66 -3.45 8.90
C ALA A 80 11.16 -3.73 9.14
N PRO A 81 11.84 -2.96 10.02
CA PRO A 81 13.25 -3.20 10.31
C PRO A 81 13.45 -4.51 11.10
N LYS A 82 14.68 -5.05 11.07
CA LYS A 82 15.06 -6.16 11.95
C LYS A 82 15.11 -5.62 13.38
N PRO A 83 14.36 -6.20 14.33
CA PRO A 83 14.45 -5.81 15.73
C PRO A 83 15.89 -6.08 16.21
N LYS A 84 16.48 -5.10 16.87
CA LYS A 84 17.73 -5.29 17.61
C LYS A 84 17.37 -6.12 18.85
N LYS A 85 18.09 -7.23 19.03
CA LYS A 85 18.03 -7.99 20.27
C LYS A 85 18.78 -7.22 21.35
#